data_AF-A0A3B9PSE7-F1
#
_entry.id   AF-A0A3B9PSE7-F1
#
_cell.length_a   1.000
_cell.length_b   1.000
_cell.length_c   1.000
_cell.angle_alpha   90.00
_cell.angle_beta   90.00
_cell.angle_gamma   90.00
#
_symmetry.space_group_name_H-M   'P 1'
#
loop_
_entity.id
_entity.type
_entity.pdbx_description
1 polymer ?
#
loop_
_entity_poly.entity_id
_entity_poly.type
_entity_poly.pdbx_seq_one_letter_code
_entity_poly.pdbx_strand_id
1 'polypeptide(L)'
;TYGFPIVHQGPVFSDFKIEGKEIRLNFTSTGSGLTGSREEPLDAFAVAGKDREWYWAKAKIDGDSIVLSSSKVNTPVAARYAWGMNPSQRNLLYNKEGFPASPFRTDDWPLYDPKAELVEVTKPTKPKGYQSKDWSRPAIQN
;
A
#
# COMPACT_ATOMS: atom_id res chain seq x y z
N THR A 1 -22.99 -8.41 2.86
CA THR A 1 -23.96 -7.30 2.87
C THR A 1 -25.37 -7.72 3.31
N TYR A 2 -25.55 -8.56 4.34
CA TYR A 2 -26.91 -8.98 4.80
C TYR A 2 -27.91 -9.35 3.67
N GLY A 3 -27.44 -9.86 2.52
CA GLY A 3 -28.27 -10.16 1.34
C GLY A 3 -28.51 -9.01 0.36
N PHE A 4 -28.06 -7.79 0.63
CA PHE A 4 -28.26 -6.63 -0.25
C PHE A 4 -27.12 -6.46 -1.28
N PRO A 5 -27.44 -6.10 -2.53
CA PRO A 5 -26.44 -5.83 -3.58
C PRO A 5 -25.88 -4.41 -3.43
N ILE A 6 -25.11 -4.16 -2.36
CA ILE A 6 -24.45 -2.87 -2.11
C ILE A 6 -22.93 -3.00 -2.24
N VAL A 7 -22.31 -1.94 -2.75
CA VAL A 7 -20.85 -1.80 -2.69
C VAL A 7 -20.44 -1.67 -1.23
N HIS A 8 -19.51 -2.51 -0.79
CA HIS A 8 -19.14 -2.66 0.62
C HIS A 8 -17.63 -2.80 0.86
N GLN A 9 -16.84 -2.68 -0.20
CA GLN A 9 -15.39 -2.77 -0.14
C GLN A 9 -14.77 -1.88 -1.21
N GLY A 10 -13.51 -1.50 -0.98
CA GLY A 10 -12.74 -0.70 -1.92
C GLY A 10 -12.06 -1.54 -3.00
N PRO A 11 -11.30 -0.88 -3.89
CA PRO A 11 -10.56 -1.56 -4.94
C PRO A 11 -9.59 -2.60 -4.35
N VAL A 12 -9.62 -3.81 -4.90
CA VAL A 12 -8.74 -4.91 -4.50
C VAL A 12 -7.84 -5.24 -5.68
N PHE A 13 -6.53 -5.11 -5.49
CA PHE A 13 -5.53 -5.49 -6.48
C PHE A 13 -5.71 -6.97 -6.90
N SER A 14 -5.78 -7.23 -8.20
CA SER A 14 -5.94 -8.59 -8.76
C SER A 14 -4.65 -9.13 -9.37
N ASP A 15 -4.10 -8.40 -10.33
CA ASP A 15 -2.95 -8.80 -11.14
C ASP A 15 -2.30 -7.57 -11.78
N PHE A 16 -1.18 -7.81 -12.46
CA PHE A 16 -0.50 -6.77 -13.21
C PHE A 16 0.11 -7.30 -14.50
N LYS A 17 0.34 -6.39 -15.44
CA LYS A 17 1.06 -6.64 -16.69
C LYS A 17 2.10 -5.55 -16.91
N ILE A 18 3.24 -5.94 -17.46
CA ILE A 18 4.29 -5.01 -17.88
C ILE A 18 4.11 -4.76 -19.37
N GLU A 19 3.85 -3.50 -19.73
CA GLU A 19 3.57 -3.05 -21.09
C GLU A 19 4.69 -2.09 -21.52
N GLY A 20 5.83 -2.65 -21.96
CA GLY A 20 7.01 -1.88 -22.34
C GLY A 20 7.64 -1.16 -21.16
N LYS A 21 7.40 0.15 -21.05
CA LYS A 21 7.93 1.01 -19.96
C LYS A 21 6.90 1.29 -18.85
N GLU A 22 5.73 0.67 -18.94
CA GLU A 22 4.62 0.91 -18.03
C GLU A 22 4.22 -0.38 -17.30
N ILE A 23 3.63 -0.23 -16.12
CA ILE A 23 2.97 -1.32 -15.40
C ILE A 23 1.48 -1.01 -15.34
N ARG A 24 0.67 -1.90 -15.89
CA ARG A 24 -0.78 -1.90 -15.73
C ARG A 24 -1.15 -2.77 -14.55
N LEU A 25 -1.81 -2.18 -13.57
CA LEU A 25 -2.35 -2.83 -12.38
C LEU A 25 -3.85 -2.98 -12.53
N ASN A 26 -4.38 -4.17 -12.37
CA ASN A 26 -5.81 -4.44 -12.45
C ASN A 26 -6.42 -4.53 -11.06
N PHE A 27 -7.63 -4.02 -10.93
CA PHE A 27 -8.38 -4.03 -9.68
C PHE A 27 -9.72 -4.69 -9.88
N THR A 28 -10.12 -5.46 -8.89
CA THR A 28 -11.51 -5.87 -8.71
C THR A 28 -12.20 -4.95 -7.71
N SER A 29 -13.52 -5.09 -7.54
CA SER A 29 -14.28 -4.34 -6.54
C SER A 29 -14.20 -2.81 -6.70
N THR A 30 -14.19 -2.37 -7.95
CA THR A 30 -14.08 -0.94 -8.33
C THR A 30 -15.40 -0.18 -8.17
N GLY A 31 -16.51 -0.85 -7.83
CA GLY A 31 -17.82 -0.22 -7.70
C GLY A 31 -18.26 0.44 -9.00
N SER A 32 -18.61 1.72 -8.96
CA SER A 32 -18.91 2.54 -10.15
C SER A 32 -17.66 3.18 -10.80
N GLY A 33 -16.48 2.85 -10.31
CA GLY A 33 -15.19 3.19 -10.90
C GLY A 33 -14.15 3.63 -9.87
N LEU A 34 -12.90 3.71 -10.32
CA LEU A 34 -11.78 4.16 -9.52
C LEU A 34 -11.71 5.69 -9.44
N THR A 35 -11.20 6.20 -8.32
CA THR A 35 -10.93 7.63 -8.08
C THR A 35 -9.80 7.84 -7.08
N GLY A 36 -9.26 9.05 -7.00
CA GLY A 36 -8.41 9.48 -5.89
C GLY A 36 -9.22 9.94 -4.68
N SER A 37 -8.57 10.06 -3.52
CA SER A 37 -9.15 10.71 -2.33
C SER A 37 -9.28 12.23 -2.49
N ARG A 38 -8.60 12.80 -3.48
CA ARG A 38 -8.62 14.22 -3.86
C ARG A 38 -8.65 14.33 -5.38
N GLU A 39 -9.08 15.49 -5.89
CA GLU A 39 -9.07 15.85 -7.32
C GLU A 39 -7.66 16.19 -7.86
N GLU A 40 -6.68 15.38 -7.47
CA GLU A 40 -5.28 15.49 -7.89
C GLU A 40 -4.85 14.15 -8.52
N PRO A 41 -3.70 14.09 -9.20
CA PRO A 41 -3.12 12.81 -9.61
C PRO A 41 -2.85 11.92 -8.39
N LEU A 42 -3.00 10.60 -8.57
CA LEU A 42 -2.57 9.62 -7.58
C LEU A 42 -1.04 9.67 -7.44
N ASP A 43 -0.53 9.78 -6.22
CA ASP A 43 0.91 9.91 -5.92
C ASP A 43 1.39 8.88 -4.87
N ALA A 44 0.57 7.85 -4.62
CA ALA A 44 0.82 6.79 -3.65
C ALA A 44 1.46 5.52 -4.24
N PHE A 45 1.86 5.55 -5.51
CA PHE A 45 2.42 4.40 -6.24
C PHE A 45 3.92 4.57 -6.48
N ALA A 46 4.68 3.50 -6.26
CA ALA A 46 6.11 3.43 -6.59
C ALA A 46 6.38 2.24 -7.49
N VAL A 47 7.37 2.38 -8.38
CA VAL A 47 7.85 1.33 -9.28
C VAL A 47 9.36 1.13 -9.10
N ALA A 48 9.84 -0.07 -9.38
CA ALA A 48 11.26 -0.42 -9.36
C ALA A 48 11.67 -1.22 -10.59
N GLY A 49 12.94 -1.07 -10.96
CA GLY A 49 13.60 -1.90 -11.97
C GLY A 49 14.22 -3.15 -11.35
N LYS A 50 15.05 -3.85 -12.12
CA LYS A 50 15.80 -5.03 -11.66
C LYS A 50 16.84 -4.71 -10.57
N ASP A 51 17.26 -3.45 -10.51
CA ASP A 51 18.13 -2.87 -9.48
C ASP A 51 17.45 -2.80 -8.09
N ARG A 52 16.12 -2.95 -8.03
CA ARG A 52 15.30 -2.87 -6.82
C ARG A 52 15.28 -1.47 -6.19
N GLU A 53 15.64 -0.45 -6.95
CA GLU A 53 15.54 0.94 -6.53
C GLU A 53 14.12 1.47 -6.78
N TRP A 54 13.50 2.02 -5.75
CA TRP A 54 12.11 2.47 -5.78
C TRP A 54 11.99 3.94 -6.14
N TYR A 55 11.15 4.24 -7.12
CA TYR A 55 10.84 5.60 -7.56
C TYR A 55 9.33 5.81 -7.60
N TRP A 56 8.86 6.96 -7.13
CA TRP A 56 7.46 7.35 -7.25
C TRP A 56 7.06 7.39 -8.74
N ALA A 57 5.88 6.85 -9.02
CA ALA A 57 5.33 6.71 -10.35
C ALA A 57 4.22 7.74 -10.59
N LYS A 58 4.09 8.18 -11.84
CA LYS A 58 2.83 8.78 -12.30
C LYS A 58 1.82 7.66 -12.45
N ALA A 59 0.62 7.87 -11.91
CA ALA A 59 -0.46 6.91 -11.95
C ALA A 59 -1.66 7.51 -12.71
N LYS A 60 -2.15 6.78 -13.71
CA LYS A 60 -3.33 7.13 -14.50
C LYS A 60 -4.40 6.07 -14.33
N ILE A 61 -5.62 6.50 -14.03
CA ILE A 61 -6.80 5.63 -14.03
C ILE A 61 -7.22 5.35 -15.47
N ASP A 62 -7.41 4.08 -15.80
CA ASP A 62 -7.85 3.59 -17.11
C ASP A 62 -8.87 2.47 -16.90
N GLY A 63 -10.15 2.84 -16.79
CA GLY A 63 -11.23 1.93 -16.41
C GLY A 63 -11.05 1.37 -14.99
N ASP A 64 -10.98 0.04 -14.89
CA ASP A 64 -10.72 -0.70 -13.65
C ASP A 64 -9.22 -0.94 -13.40
N SER A 65 -8.35 -0.30 -14.18
CA SER A 65 -6.90 -0.43 -14.08
C SER A 65 -6.22 0.89 -13.70
N ILE A 66 -5.01 0.78 -13.15
CA ILE A 66 -4.07 1.89 -12.98
C ILE A 66 -2.85 1.63 -13.84
N VAL A 67 -2.50 2.58 -14.71
CA VAL A 67 -1.28 2.54 -15.52
C VAL A 67 -0.21 3.39 -14.82
N LEU A 68 0.92 2.75 -14.52
CA LEU A 68 2.06 3.36 -13.83
C LEU A 68 3.23 3.58 -14.79
N SER A 69 3.84 4.74 -14.71
CA SER A 69 5.09 5.04 -15.42
C SER A 69 6.03 5.93 -14.60
N SER A 70 7.33 5.82 -14.86
CA SER A 70 8.35 6.68 -14.24
C SER A 70 9.47 6.97 -15.22
N SER A 71 9.88 8.24 -15.32
CA SER A 71 11.03 8.64 -16.16
C SER A 71 12.36 8.08 -15.65
N LYS A 72 12.42 7.68 -14.37
CA LYS A 72 13.60 7.11 -13.73
C LYS A 72 13.72 5.59 -13.90
N VAL A 73 12.64 4.92 -14.30
CA VAL A 73 12.59 3.46 -14.43
C VAL A 73 12.13 3.07 -15.83
N ASN A 74 13.08 2.88 -16.76
CA ASN A 74 12.77 2.54 -18.15
C ASN A 74 12.24 1.11 -18.34
N THR A 75 12.61 0.18 -17.45
CA THR A 75 12.21 -1.23 -17.51
C THR A 75 11.66 -1.64 -16.14
N PRO A 76 10.44 -1.21 -15.79
CA PRO A 76 9.87 -1.51 -14.49
C PRO A 76 9.53 -3.00 -14.38
N VAL A 77 9.81 -3.60 -13.23
CA VAL A 77 9.53 -5.03 -12.96
C VAL A 77 8.62 -5.24 -11.76
N ALA A 78 8.45 -4.21 -10.92
CA ALA A 78 7.63 -4.29 -9.73
C ALA A 78 6.96 -2.95 -9.40
N ALA A 79 5.84 -3.04 -8.70
CA ALA A 79 5.06 -1.90 -8.21
C ALA A 79 4.65 -2.10 -6.75
N ARG A 80 4.44 -0.98 -6.07
CA ARG A 80 4.06 -0.86 -4.66
C ARG A 80 3.05 0.26 -4.49
N TYR A 81 2.06 0.03 -3.64
CA TYR A 81 1.02 1.02 -3.34
C TYR A 81 0.96 1.32 -1.84
N ALA A 82 0.80 2.61 -1.51
CA ALA A 82 0.69 3.12 -0.14
C ALA A 82 1.89 2.77 0.78
N TRP A 83 3.08 2.67 0.20
CA TRP A 83 4.31 2.26 0.89
C TRP A 83 5.19 3.42 1.36
N GLY A 84 4.56 4.43 1.96
CA GLY A 84 5.26 5.52 2.63
C GLY A 84 5.23 5.32 4.16
N MET A 85 6.17 5.93 4.89
CA MET A 85 6.09 5.99 6.36
C MET A 85 4.80 6.68 6.85
N ASN A 86 4.25 7.58 6.03
CA ASN A 86 2.93 8.19 6.25
C ASN A 86 2.15 8.28 4.91
N PRO A 87 1.41 7.24 4.51
CA PRO A 87 0.68 7.24 3.24
C PRO A 87 -0.56 8.14 3.28
N SER A 88 -1.04 8.58 4.44
CA SER A 88 -2.24 9.45 4.55
C SER A 88 -2.05 10.84 3.94
N GLN A 89 -0.80 11.31 3.83
CA GLN A 89 -0.50 12.57 3.15
C GLN A 89 -0.52 12.45 1.63
N ARG A 90 -0.51 11.23 1.09
CA ARG A 90 -0.65 10.96 -0.35
C ARG A 90 -2.12 11.00 -0.77
N ASN A 91 -2.35 11.23 -2.05
CA ASN A 91 -3.61 10.99 -2.71
C ASN A 91 -3.76 9.48 -2.99
N LEU A 92 -4.61 8.84 -2.19
CA LEU A 92 -4.80 7.40 -2.15
C LEU A 92 -5.89 6.97 -3.14
N LEU A 93 -5.86 5.71 -3.57
CA LEU A 93 -6.84 5.09 -4.45
C LEU A 93 -8.10 4.70 -3.67
N TYR A 94 -9.24 5.09 -4.20
CA TYR A 94 -10.58 4.79 -3.73
C TYR A 94 -11.45 4.29 -4.89
N ASN A 95 -12.58 3.67 -4.60
CA ASN A 95 -13.69 3.66 -5.54
C ASN A 95 -14.58 4.90 -5.35
N LYS A 96 -15.47 5.16 -6.30
CA LYS A 96 -16.39 6.30 -6.27
C LYS A 96 -17.39 6.24 -5.10
N GLU A 97 -17.60 5.08 -4.50
CA GLU A 97 -18.41 4.91 -3.29
C GLU A 97 -17.66 5.29 -1.99
N GLY A 98 -16.38 5.68 -2.10
CA GLY A 98 -15.61 6.19 -0.97
C GLY A 98 -14.89 5.12 -0.16
N PHE A 99 -14.76 3.90 -0.66
CA PHE A 99 -13.98 2.86 -0.01
C PHE A 99 -12.52 2.85 -0.50
N PRO A 100 -11.53 2.84 0.42
CA PRO A 100 -10.11 2.87 0.08
C PRO A 100 -9.60 1.52 -0.41
N ALA A 101 -8.60 1.54 -1.29
CA ALA A 101 -7.81 0.37 -1.63
C ALA A 101 -6.83 0.02 -0.49
N SER A 102 -6.60 -1.27 -0.26
CA SER A 102 -5.59 -1.74 0.69
C SER A 102 -4.17 -1.65 0.11
N PRO A 103 -3.12 -1.40 0.93
CA PRO A 103 -1.73 -1.46 0.49
C PRO A 103 -1.36 -2.84 -0.09
N PHE A 104 -0.52 -2.86 -1.12
CA PHE A 104 -0.05 -4.11 -1.74
C PHE A 104 1.34 -3.98 -2.37
N ARG A 105 1.88 -5.14 -2.76
CA ARG A 105 3.16 -5.32 -3.45
C ARG A 105 3.04 -6.30 -4.60
N THR A 106 3.81 -6.10 -5.67
CA THR A 106 3.90 -7.09 -6.76
C THR A 106 5.22 -7.86 -6.78
N ASP A 107 6.21 -7.46 -5.98
CA ASP A 107 7.48 -8.17 -5.83
C ASP A 107 7.45 -9.21 -4.72
N ASP A 108 8.29 -10.24 -4.83
CA ASP A 108 8.49 -11.30 -3.83
C ASP A 108 9.82 -11.14 -3.06
N TRP A 109 10.48 -9.98 -3.19
CA TRP A 109 11.79 -9.74 -2.62
C TRP A 109 11.79 -9.76 -1.08
N PRO A 110 12.87 -10.22 -0.42
CA PRO A 110 13.02 -10.10 1.02
C PRO A 110 12.87 -8.64 1.50
N LEU A 111 12.15 -8.44 2.60
CA LEU A 111 12.03 -7.12 3.27
C LEU A 111 13.18 -6.84 4.25
N TYR A 112 14.08 -7.80 4.42
CA TYR A 112 15.26 -7.74 5.25
C TYR A 112 16.47 -8.11 4.40
N ASP A 113 17.67 -7.73 4.83
CA ASP A 113 18.89 -8.27 4.24
C ASP A 113 19.09 -9.71 4.75
N PRO A 114 18.98 -10.74 3.89
CA PRO A 114 19.20 -12.12 4.30
C PRO A 114 20.64 -12.39 4.74
N LYS A 115 21.58 -11.47 4.47
CA LYS A 115 22.97 -11.53 4.92
C LYS A 115 23.21 -10.73 6.20
N ALA A 116 22.20 -10.02 6.72
CA ALA A 116 22.33 -9.31 7.98
C ALA A 116 22.65 -10.31 9.10
N GLU A 117 23.54 -9.90 10.00
CA GLU A 117 23.87 -10.67 11.18
C GLU A 117 22.62 -10.78 12.07
N LEU A 118 22.33 -12.01 12.52
CA LEU A 118 21.19 -12.25 13.39
C LEU A 118 21.51 -11.70 14.79
N VAL A 119 20.87 -10.59 15.15
CA VAL A 119 21.00 -10.05 16.51
C VAL A 119 19.96 -10.73 17.39
N GLU A 120 20.41 -11.61 18.29
CA GLU A 120 19.54 -12.16 19.31
C GLU A 120 19.24 -11.10 20.37
N VAL A 121 17.97 -10.70 20.47
CA VAL A 121 17.49 -9.83 21.55
C VAL A 121 17.09 -10.70 22.74
N THR A 122 18.01 -10.91 23.68
CA THR A 122 17.70 -11.58 24.94
C THR A 122 16.86 -10.63 25.80
N LYS A 123 15.55 -10.86 25.83
CA LYS A 123 14.67 -10.14 26.76
C LYS A 123 15.03 -10.53 28.19
N PRO A 124 15.18 -9.57 29.13
CA PRO A 124 15.41 -9.91 30.52
C PRO A 124 14.24 -10.74 31.05
N THR A 125 14.54 -11.67 31.96
CA THR A 125 13.49 -12.41 32.67
C THR A 125 12.62 -11.44 33.46
N LYS A 126 11.31 -11.68 33.42
CA LYS A 126 10.35 -10.92 34.24
C LYS A 126 10.75 -11.07 35.71
N PRO A 127 10.94 -9.96 36.47
CA PRO A 127 11.29 -10.03 37.89
C PRO A 127 10.26 -10.85 38.67
N LYS A 128 10.73 -11.66 39.62
CA LYS A 128 9.86 -12.41 40.53
C LYS A 128 9.01 -11.42 41.33
N GLY A 129 7.69 -11.55 41.27
CA GLY A 129 6.76 -10.63 41.92
C GLY A 129 6.37 -9.40 41.10
N TYR A 130 6.77 -9.29 39.82
CA TYR A 130 6.25 -8.23 38.95
C TYR A 130 4.73 -8.33 38.83
N GLN A 131 4.04 -7.26 39.24
CA GLN A 131 2.63 -7.04 38.97
C GLN A 131 2.51 -6.06 37.80
N SER A 132 1.74 -6.43 36.78
CA SER A 132 1.41 -5.51 35.69
C SER A 132 0.56 -4.39 36.28
N LYS A 133 1.08 -3.16 36.23
CA LYS A 133 0.28 -1.99 36.51
C LYS A 133 -0.35 -1.55 35.20
N ASP A 134 -1.67 -1.65 35.11
CA ASP A 134 -2.38 -1.09 33.97
C ASP A 134 -2.10 0.41 33.89
N TRP A 135 -1.82 0.85 32.67
CA TRP A 135 -1.63 2.27 32.42
C TRP A 135 -2.95 3.01 32.66
N SER A 136 -2.95 3.93 33.62
CA SER A 136 -4.11 4.79 33.85
C SER A 136 -4.25 5.76 32.68
N ARG A 137 -5.31 5.59 31.89
CA ARG A 137 -5.63 6.50 30.78
C ARG A 137 -5.86 7.91 31.38
N PRO A 138 -5.14 8.95 30.91
CA PRO A 138 -5.40 10.32 31.34
C PRO A 138 -6.86 10.69 31.10
N ALA A 139 -7.43 11.51 31.98
CA ALA A 139 -8.74 12.11 31.73
C ALA A 139 -8.65 12.97 30.46
N ILE A 140 -9.56 12.76 29.51
CA ILE A 140 -9.70 13.62 28.34
C ILE A 140 -10.16 14.98 28.87
N GLN A 141 -9.37 16.03 28.66
CA GLN A 141 -9.81 17.41 28.91
C GLN A 141 -10.75 17.80 27.77
N ASN A 142 -11.97 18.21 28.11
CA ASN A 142 -12.95 18.77 27.17
C ASN A 142 -12.58 20.20 26.79
#